data_AF-A0A378B126-F1
#
_entry.id   AF-A0A378B126-F1
#
_cell.length_a   1.000
_cell.length_b   1.000
_cell.length_c   1.000
_cell.angle_alpha   90.00
_cell.angle_beta   90.00
_cell.angle_gamma   90.00
#
_symmetry.space_group_name_H-M   'P 1'
#
loop_
_entity.id
_entity.type
_entity.pdbx_description
1 polymer ?
#
loop_
_entity_poly.entity_id
_entity_poly.type
_entity_poly.pdbx_seq_one_letter_code
_entity_poly.pdbx_strand_id
1 'polypeptide(L)'
;MIGGIDFKQFAVTLRDAQGDVPAVVMHYGVFIQNVFDFIIVAFAIFMAIKLMNKLNRKKEEAPAAPPAPSKEEVLLSEIRDLLKEQNNRS
;
A
#
# COMPACT_ATOMS: atom_id res chain seq x y z
N MET A 1 6.05 -0.79 -26.25
CA MET A 1 5.54 0.54 -26.65
C MET A 1 4.10 0.63 -26.17
N ILE A 2 3.85 1.40 -25.13
CA ILE A 2 2.50 1.60 -24.57
C ILE A 2 1.68 2.42 -25.59
N GLY A 3 0.69 1.79 -26.22
CA GLY A 3 -0.45 2.49 -26.83
C GLY A 3 -0.22 3.37 -28.05
N GLY A 4 0.95 3.35 -28.71
CA GLY A 4 1.17 4.07 -29.98
C GLY A 4 1.25 5.61 -29.86
N ILE A 5 1.30 6.15 -28.64
CA ILE A 5 1.53 7.59 -28.41
C ILE A 5 3.02 7.79 -28.15
N ASP A 6 3.73 8.39 -29.09
CA ASP A 6 5.16 8.71 -28.95
C ASP A 6 5.32 10.17 -28.53
N PHE A 7 5.50 10.41 -27.23
CA PHE A 7 5.70 11.76 -26.71
C PHE A 7 7.13 12.25 -26.93
N LYS A 8 8.08 11.38 -27.27
CA LYS A 8 9.52 11.71 -27.42
C LYS A 8 9.79 12.64 -28.59
N GLN A 9 8.92 12.62 -29.59
CA GLN A 9 9.00 13.49 -30.77
C GLN A 9 8.68 14.96 -30.45
N PHE A 10 8.15 15.28 -29.26
CA PHE A 10 7.97 16.66 -28.84
C PHE A 10 9.31 17.32 -28.52
N ALA A 11 9.67 18.26 -29.38
CA ALA A 11 10.85 19.07 -29.27
C ALA A 11 10.52 20.52 -29.64
N VAL A 12 11.15 21.46 -28.96
CA VAL A 12 11.12 22.88 -29.32
C VAL A 12 12.50 23.27 -29.79
N THR A 13 12.58 23.76 -31.02
CA THR A 13 13.80 24.38 -31.56
C THR A 13 13.88 25.79 -31.02
N LEU A 14 14.88 26.03 -30.17
CA LEU A 14 15.12 27.34 -29.54
C LEU A 14 15.89 28.27 -30.46
N ARG A 15 16.71 27.70 -31.36
CA ARG A 15 17.49 28.41 -32.36
C ARG A 15 17.65 27.52 -33.58
N ASP A 16 17.24 28.03 -34.74
CA ASP A 16 17.45 27.36 -36.01
C ASP A 16 18.94 27.32 -36.38
N ALA A 17 19.31 26.32 -37.18
CA ALA A 17 20.66 26.20 -37.70
C ALA A 17 20.99 27.41 -38.59
N GLN A 18 22.18 27.99 -38.43
CA GLN A 18 22.68 29.08 -39.28
C GLN A 18 24.11 28.78 -39.69
N GLY A 19 24.33 28.63 -41.01
CA GLY A 19 25.64 28.22 -41.55
C GLY A 19 26.07 26.87 -41.00
N ASP A 20 27.30 26.80 -40.47
CA ASP A 20 27.86 25.61 -39.83
C ASP A 20 27.42 25.41 -38.36
N VAL A 21 26.59 26.31 -37.80
CA VAL A 21 26.12 26.19 -36.42
C VAL A 21 24.85 25.33 -36.38
N PRO A 22 24.86 24.18 -35.66
CA PRO A 22 23.70 23.30 -35.56
C PRO A 22 22.56 23.94 -34.78
N ALA A 23 21.33 23.50 -35.07
CA ALA A 23 20.14 23.95 -34.36
C ALA A 23 20.17 23.53 -32.89
N VAL A 24 19.73 24.43 -32.00
CA VAL A 24 19.56 24.12 -30.58
C VAL A 24 18.14 23.61 -30.38
N VAL A 25 18.02 22.30 -30.18
CA VAL A 25 16.73 21.61 -30.02
C VAL A 25 16.62 21.08 -28.60
N MET A 26 15.52 21.41 -27.91
CA MET A 26 15.20 20.87 -26.60
C MET A 26 14.17 19.75 -26.70
N HIS A 27 14.60 18.52 -26.44
CA HIS A 27 13.76 17.32 -26.46
C HIS A 27 13.10 17.07 -25.10
N TYR A 28 12.07 17.85 -24.76
CA TYR A 28 11.33 17.68 -23.50
C TYR A 28 10.32 16.53 -23.55
N GLY A 29 10.03 15.99 -24.74
CA GLY A 29 9.14 14.85 -24.92
C GLY A 29 9.54 13.61 -24.11
N VAL A 30 10.85 13.33 -24.05
CA VAL A 30 11.40 12.22 -23.25
C VAL A 30 11.20 12.45 -21.75
N PHE A 31 11.33 13.71 -21.29
CA PHE A 31 11.07 14.06 -19.90
C PHE A 31 9.62 13.80 -19.51
N ILE A 32 8.66 14.24 -20.33
CA ILE A 32 7.23 14.00 -20.11
C ILE A 32 6.94 12.50 -20.08
N GLN A 33 7.52 11.72 -21.00
CA GLN A 33 7.35 10.27 -21.00
C GLN A 33 7.86 9.64 -19.70
N ASN A 34 9.05 10.02 -19.24
CA ASN A 34 9.58 9.50 -17.98
C ASN A 34 8.70 9.88 -16.77
N VAL A 35 8.10 11.07 -16.77
CA VAL A 35 7.14 11.49 -15.73
C VAL A 35 5.90 10.61 -15.75
N PHE A 36 5.33 10.33 -16.92
CA PHE A 36 4.19 9.42 -17.05
C PHE A 36 4.52 7.99 -16.60
N ASP A 37 5.66 7.45 -17.03
CA ASP A 37 6.13 6.12 -16.63
C ASP A 37 6.28 6.04 -15.09
N PHE A 38 6.87 7.06 -14.46
CA PHE A 38 6.99 7.13 -13.01
C PHE A 38 5.63 7.18 -12.31
N ILE A 39 4.69 8.00 -12.79
CA ILE A 39 3.33 8.10 -12.23
C ILE A 39 2.58 6.77 -12.34
N ILE A 40 2.66 6.09 -13.50
CA ILE A 40 2.00 4.79 -13.71
C ILE A 40 2.57 3.74 -12.76
N VAL A 41 3.90 3.65 -12.63
CA VAL A 41 4.55 2.71 -11.73
C VAL A 41 4.19 3.00 -10.27
N ALA A 42 4.25 4.27 -9.84
CA ALA A 42 3.88 4.68 -8.50
C ALA A 42 2.40 4.35 -8.20
N PHE A 43 1.50 4.60 -9.15
CA PHE A 43 0.08 4.27 -9.04
C PHE A 43 -0.16 2.76 -8.94
N ALA A 44 0.57 1.95 -9.74
CA ALA A 44 0.49 0.49 -9.68
C ALA A 44 0.95 -0.05 -8.31
N ILE A 45 2.08 0.45 -7.79
CA ILE A 45 2.57 0.09 -6.45
C ILE A 45 1.56 0.50 -5.38
N PHE A 46 1.01 1.72 -5.45
CA PHE A 46 -0.02 2.19 -4.52
C PHE A 46 -1.26 1.29 -4.52
N MET A 47 -1.75 0.90 -5.70
CA MET A 47 -2.87 -0.03 -5.81
C MET A 47 -2.54 -1.42 -5.25
N ALA A 48 -1.33 -1.94 -5.50
CA ALA A 48 -0.88 -3.22 -4.95
C ALA A 48 -0.84 -3.20 -3.42
N ILE A 49 -0.27 -2.16 -2.81
CA ILE A 49 -0.24 -1.97 -1.35
C ILE A 49 -1.66 -1.84 -0.80
N LYS A 50 -2.53 -1.04 -1.44
CA LYS A 50 -3.92 -0.87 -1.02
C LYS A 50 -4.70 -2.18 -1.08
N LEU A 51 -4.49 -2.99 -2.11
CA LEU A 51 -5.12 -4.30 -2.24
C LEU A 51 -4.62 -5.26 -1.16
N MET A 52 -3.31 -5.28 -0.91
CA MET A 52 -2.71 -6.12 0.13
C MET A 52 -3.22 -5.74 1.53
N ASN A 53 -3.27 -4.45 1.85
CA ASN A 53 -3.84 -3.97 3.11
C ASN A 53 -5.33 -4.32 3.24
N LYS A 54 -6.11 -4.21 2.16
CA LYS A 54 -7.53 -4.60 2.15
C LYS A 54 -7.72 -6.10 2.39
N LEU A 55 -6.87 -6.95 1.81
CA LEU A 55 -6.92 -8.40 1.99
C LEU A 55 -6.45 -8.83 3.38
N ASN A 56 -5.40 -8.20 3.92
CA ASN A 56 -4.93 -8.45 5.29
C ASN A 56 -5.98 -8.05 6.32
N ARG A 57 -6.64 -6.89 6.14
CA ARG A 57 -7.72 -6.46 7.04
C ARG A 57 -8.92 -7.42 7.05
N LYS A 58 -9.17 -8.11 5.93
CA LYS A 58 -10.23 -9.13 5.83
C LYS A 58 -9.87 -10.47 6.50
N LYS A 59 -8.57 -10.73 6.73
CA LYS A 59 -8.10 -11.90 7.48
C LYS A 59 -8.13 -11.69 9.00
N GLU A 60 -8.02 -10.44 9.47
CA GLU A 60 -8.19 -10.09 10.89
C GLU A 60 -9.66 -10.04 11.35
N GLU A 61 -10.63 -10.13 10.42
CA GLU A 61 -12.06 -10.29 10.75
C GLU A 61 -12.48 -11.75 10.97
N ALA A 62 -11.53 -12.70 11.09
CA ALA A 62 -11.84 -13.87 11.91
C ALA A 62 -11.94 -13.34 13.34
N PRO A 63 -13.14 -13.31 13.98
CA PRO A 63 -13.27 -12.78 15.32
C PRO A 63 -12.22 -13.50 16.16
N ALA A 64 -11.26 -12.73 16.69
CA ALA A 64 -10.30 -13.26 17.63
C ALA A 64 -11.13 -13.99 18.67
N ALA A 65 -10.98 -15.32 18.75
CA ALA A 65 -11.66 -16.09 19.77
C ALA A 65 -11.36 -15.37 21.09
N PRO A 66 -12.39 -15.08 21.91
CA PRO A 66 -12.19 -14.34 23.14
C PRO A 66 -10.98 -14.92 23.85
N PRO A 67 -10.03 -14.06 24.30
CA PRO A 67 -8.76 -14.52 24.85
C PRO A 67 -9.06 -15.63 25.85
N ALA A 68 -8.34 -16.75 25.73
CA ALA A 68 -8.48 -17.84 26.67
C ALA A 68 -8.34 -17.26 28.08
N PRO A 69 -9.24 -17.60 29.01
CA PRO A 69 -9.25 -17.00 30.33
C PRO A 69 -7.88 -17.13 30.96
N SER A 70 -7.42 -16.05 31.60
CA SER A 70 -6.10 -16.05 32.22
C SER A 70 -6.06 -17.11 33.33
N LYS A 71 -4.86 -17.59 33.68
CA LYS A 71 -4.73 -18.54 34.80
C LYS A 71 -5.33 -17.98 36.09
N GLU A 72 -5.28 -16.66 36.28
CA GLU A 72 -5.94 -15.99 37.39
C GLU A 72 -7.46 -16.06 37.30
N GLU A 73 -8.08 -15.84 36.14
CA GLU A 73 -9.53 -15.98 35.97
C GLU A 73 -10.01 -17.43 36.21
N VAL A 74 -9.21 -18.42 35.81
CA VAL A 74 -9.47 -19.83 36.11
C VAL A 74 -9.38 -20.11 37.61
N LEU A 75 -8.30 -19.66 38.26
CA LEU A 75 -8.16 -19.82 39.71
C LEU A 75 -9.25 -19.09 40.49
N LEU A 76 -9.65 -17.89 40.06
CA LEU A 76 -10.73 -17.13 40.68
C LEU A 76 -12.09 -17.81 40.51
N SER A 77 -12.33 -18.49 39.38
CA SER A 77 -13.56 -19.28 39.18
C SER A 77 -13.57 -20.55 40.02
N GLU A 78 -12.44 -21.26 40.14
CA GLU A 78 -12.28 -22.40 41.05
C GLU A 78 -12.47 -21.98 42.52
N ILE A 79 -11.85 -20.87 42.94
CA ILE A 79 -12.01 -20.32 44.30
C ILE A 79 -13.47 -19.96 44.58
N ARG A 80 -14.17 -19.31 43.64
CA ARG A 80 -15.59 -18.98 43.78
C ARG A 80 -16.44 -20.23 44.00
N ASP A 81 -16.17 -21.29 43.25
CA ASP A 81 -16.94 -22.52 43.31
C ASP A 81 -16.66 -23.27 44.64
N LEU A 82 -15.40 -23.31 45.10
CA LEU A 82 -15.02 -23.83 46.42
C LEU A 82 -15.66 -23.03 47.58
N LEU A 83 -15.69 -21.70 47.48
CA LEU A 83 -16.33 -20.82 48.48
C LEU A 83 -17.83 -21.05 48.55
N LYS A 84 -18.48 -21.22 47.40
CA LYS A 84 -19.92 -21.51 47.32
C LYS A 84 -20.23 -22.87 47.95
N GLU A 85 -19.39 -23.87 47.72
CA GLU A 85 -19.53 -25.19 48.33
C GLU A 85 -19.34 -25.14 49.85
N GLN A 86 -18.37 -24.38 50.35
CA GLN A 86 -18.15 -24.17 51.79
C GLN A 86 -19.31 -23.42 52.44
N ASN A 87 -19.85 -22.39 51.79
CA ASN A 87 -20.98 -21.62 52.29
C ASN A 87 -22.29 -22.43 52.31
N ASN A 88 -22.45 -23.41 51.41
CA ASN A 88 -23.58 -24.35 51.44
C ASN A 88 -23.42 -25.47 52.48
N ARG A 89 -22.21 -25.67 53.03
CA ARG A 89 -21.93 -26.66 54.08
C ARG A 89 -21.96 -26.07 55.50
N SER A 90 -22.20 -24.76 55.63
CA SER A 90 -22.47 -24.07 56.91
C SER A 90 -23.96 -23.82 57.08
#